data_AF-C6SIT1-F1
#
_entry.id   AF-C6SIT1-F1
#
_cell.length_a   1.000
_cell.length_b   1.000
_cell.length_c   1.000
_cell.angle_alpha   90.00
_cell.angle_beta   90.00
_cell.angle_gamma   90.00
#
_symmetry.space_group_name_H-M   'P 1'
#
loop_
_entity.id
_entity.type
_entity.pdbx_description
1 polymer ?
#
loop_
_entity_poly.entity_id
_entity_poly.type
_entity_poly.pdbx_seq_one_letter_code
_entity_poly.pdbx_strand_id
1 'polypeptide(L)'
;MAQAEAMVEAGVDLDAVVEIDVPDSVIVDRMSGRRVHLASGRTYHVTYNPPKVEGKDDVTGEDLIQRDDDKEETVKKRLAVYHEQTEVLVDFYSKLEGEHAPKYIKVDGTQPVEAVKAEVLGALGK
;
A
#
# COMPACT_ATOMS: atom_id res chain seq x y z
N MET A 1 -0.34 -17.99 2.99
CA MET A 1 -1.14 -19.02 3.70
C MET A 1 -0.51 -19.43 5.01
N ALA A 2 0.68 -20.06 5.04
CA ALA A 2 1.30 -20.59 6.27
C ALA A 2 1.32 -19.66 7.49
N GLN A 3 1.54 -18.35 7.30
CA GLN A 3 1.50 -17.38 8.40
C GLN A 3 0.09 -17.16 8.97
N ALA A 4 -0.94 -17.11 8.12
CA ALA A 4 -2.33 -16.92 8.56
C ALA A 4 -2.88 -18.17 9.24
N GLU A 5 -2.58 -19.35 8.71
CA GLU A 5 -2.93 -20.63 9.33
C GLU A 5 -2.26 -20.77 10.71
N ALA A 6 -0.98 -20.42 10.83
CA ALA A 6 -0.28 -20.43 12.11
C ALA A 6 -0.89 -19.47 13.15
N MET A 7 -1.44 -18.33 12.73
CA MET A 7 -2.16 -17.44 13.64
C MET A 7 -3.44 -18.07 14.16
N VAL A 8 -4.21 -18.73 13.29
CA VAL A 8 -5.42 -19.46 13.68
C VAL A 8 -5.09 -20.63 14.61
N GLU A 9 -4.06 -21.42 14.30
CA GLU A 9 -3.60 -22.53 15.14
C GLU A 9 -3.09 -22.05 16.51
N ALA A 10 -2.47 -20.88 16.56
CA ALA A 10 -2.01 -20.26 17.80
C ALA A 10 -3.13 -19.61 18.62
N GLY A 11 -4.38 -19.60 18.12
CA GLY A 11 -5.52 -18.95 18.78
C GLY A 11 -5.38 -17.42 18.85
N VAL A 12 -4.69 -16.82 17.87
CA VAL A 12 -4.56 -15.37 17.77
C VAL A 12 -5.77 -14.81 17.04
N ASP A 13 -6.72 -14.29 17.83
CA ASP A 13 -7.93 -13.67 17.31
C ASP A 13 -7.63 -12.28 16.70
N LEU A 14 -8.31 -12.00 15.59
CA LEU A 14 -8.28 -10.71 14.91
C LEU A 14 -9.66 -10.08 14.96
N ASP A 15 -9.74 -8.82 15.39
CA ASP A 15 -11.01 -8.09 15.36
C ASP A 15 -11.45 -7.77 13.92
N ALA A 16 -10.49 -7.38 13.08
CA ALA A 16 -10.74 -6.98 11.70
C ALA A 16 -9.53 -7.17 10.79
N VAL A 17 -9.80 -7.37 9.51
CA VAL A 17 -8.84 -7.35 8.41
C VAL A 17 -9.24 -6.24 7.44
N VAL A 18 -8.33 -5.30 7.19
CA VAL A 18 -8.58 -4.13 6.32
C VAL A 18 -7.78 -4.29 5.02
N GLU A 19 -8.47 -4.53 3.92
CA GLU A 19 -7.93 -4.51 2.56
C GLU A 19 -8.07 -3.09 1.99
N ILE A 20 -6.94 -2.47 1.65
CA ILE A 20 -6.91 -1.21 0.90
C ILE A 20 -6.68 -1.54 -0.57
N ASP A 21 -7.76 -1.52 -1.35
CA ASP A 21 -7.75 -1.92 -2.74
C ASP A 21 -7.31 -0.77 -3.64
N VAL A 22 -6.30 -1.02 -4.47
CA VAL A 22 -5.76 -0.03 -5.40
C VAL A 22 -5.42 -0.74 -6.70
N PRO A 23 -5.90 -0.27 -7.86
CA PRO A 23 -5.54 -0.86 -9.14
C PRO A 23 -4.04 -0.82 -9.39
N ASP A 24 -3.48 -1.89 -9.96
CA ASP A 24 -2.06 -2.02 -10.30
C ASP A 24 -1.52 -0.83 -11.11
N SER A 25 -2.30 -0.35 -12.08
CA SER A 25 -1.92 0.82 -12.88
C SER A 25 -1.68 2.06 -12.01
N VAL A 26 -2.54 2.29 -11.02
CA VAL A 26 -2.40 3.40 -10.07
C VAL A 26 -1.19 3.19 -9.17
N ILE A 27 -0.89 1.96 -8.73
CA ILE A 27 0.30 1.65 -7.94
C ILE A 27 1.57 1.91 -8.76
N VAL A 28 1.62 1.43 -10.00
CA VAL A 28 2.74 1.64 -10.93
C VAL A 28 2.98 3.12 -11.17
N ASP A 29 1.92 3.89 -11.47
CA ASP A 29 2.01 5.32 -11.70
C ASP A 29 2.53 6.06 -10.46
N ARG A 30 1.97 5.76 -9.28
CA ARG A 30 2.37 6.39 -8.00
C ARG A 30 3.82 6.09 -7.63
N MET A 31 4.27 4.86 -7.83
CA MET A 31 5.62 4.43 -7.44
C MET A 31 6.66 4.93 -8.45
N SER A 32 6.40 4.81 -9.76
CA SER A 32 7.32 5.24 -10.82
C SER A 32 7.52 6.77 -10.87
N GLY A 33 6.51 7.53 -10.46
CA GLY A 33 6.61 8.97 -10.34
C GLY A 33 7.39 9.46 -9.12
N ARG A 34 7.68 8.59 -8.14
CA ARG A 34 8.34 8.97 -6.89
C ARG A 34 9.79 9.42 -7.10
N ARG A 35 10.16 10.50 -6.43
CA ARG A 35 11.53 11.00 -6.35
C ARG A 35 11.88 11.24 -4.88
N VAL A 36 13.13 11.02 -4.51
CA VAL A 36 13.61 11.21 -3.13
C VAL A 36 14.92 11.97 -3.12
N HIS A 37 15.03 12.90 -2.18
CA HIS A 37 16.28 13.55 -1.84
C HIS A 37 17.00 12.73 -0.76
N LEU A 38 18.05 11.99 -1.12
CA LEU A 38 18.70 11.00 -0.25
C LEU A 38 19.17 11.57 1.09
N ALA A 39 19.75 12.78 1.09
CA ALA A 39 20.33 13.35 2.30
C ALA A 39 19.28 13.74 3.36
N SER A 40 18.04 14.01 2.94
CA SER A 40 16.99 14.49 3.84
C SER A 40 15.78 13.56 3.99
N GLY A 41 15.60 12.62 3.07
CA GLY A 41 14.40 11.79 2.99
C GLY A 41 13.16 12.49 2.42
N ARG A 42 13.23 13.78 2.03
CA ARG A 42 12.12 14.48 1.36
C ARG A 42 11.72 13.74 0.08
N THR A 43 10.41 13.61 -0.11
CA THR A 43 9.81 12.92 -1.25
C THR A 43 9.05 13.89 -2.15
N TYR A 44 9.14 13.62 -3.44
CA TYR A 44 8.44 14.34 -4.51
C TYR A 44 7.78 13.33 -5.43
N HIS A 45 6.88 13.81 -6.27
CA HIS A 45 6.27 13.02 -7.31
C HIS A 45 6.16 13.85 -8.59
N VAL A 46 6.64 13.33 -9.72
CA VAL A 46 6.72 14.09 -10.99
C VAL A 46 5.38 14.72 -11.44
N THR A 47 4.25 14.08 -11.13
CA THR A 47 2.89 14.61 -11.40
C THR A 47 2.21 15.25 -10.18
N TYR A 48 2.09 14.53 -9.05
CA TYR A 48 1.23 14.95 -7.94
C TYR A 48 1.89 15.90 -6.93
N ASN A 49 3.22 15.91 -6.86
CA ASN A 49 4.00 16.80 -5.99
C ASN A 49 5.35 17.11 -6.65
N PRO A 50 5.36 17.78 -7.81
CA PRO A 50 6.57 18.00 -8.58
C PRO A 50 7.52 18.94 -7.82
N PRO A 51 8.85 18.72 -7.92
CA PRO A 51 9.79 19.72 -7.44
C PRO A 51 9.64 21.01 -8.26
N LYS A 52 10.03 22.15 -7.67
CA LYS A 52 10.04 23.46 -8.34
C LYS A 52 10.97 23.47 -9.54
N VAL A 53 12.08 22.74 -9.47
CA VAL A 53 13.02 22.53 -10.57
C VAL A 53 13.14 21.04 -10.81
N GLU A 54 12.97 20.62 -12.07
CA GLU A 54 13.00 19.20 -12.43
C GLU A 54 14.29 18.53 -11.96
N GLY A 55 14.13 17.42 -11.24
CA GLY A 55 15.25 16.62 -10.72
C GLY A 55 15.99 17.26 -9.54
N LYS A 56 15.53 18.38 -8.97
CA LYS A 56 16.22 19.09 -7.88
C LYS A 56 15.37 19.18 -6.62
N ASP A 57 16.01 19.04 -5.46
CA ASP A 57 15.37 19.28 -4.17
C ASP A 57 15.08 20.78 -3.98
N ASP A 58 13.86 21.09 -3.52
CA ASP A 58 13.39 22.48 -3.39
C ASP A 58 14.11 23.30 -2.32
N VAL A 59 14.85 22.65 -1.40
CA VAL A 59 15.52 23.30 -0.27
C VAL A 59 17.01 23.41 -0.51
N THR A 60 17.66 22.32 -0.95
CA THR A 60 19.12 22.26 -1.12
C THR A 60 19.57 22.49 -2.56
N GLY A 61 18.70 22.28 -3.55
CA GLY A 61 19.07 22.27 -4.96
C GLY A 61 19.90 21.05 -5.38
N GLU A 62 20.04 20.06 -4.51
CA GLU A 62 20.72 18.78 -4.79
C GLU A 62 19.85 17.87 -5.68
N ASP A 63 20.47 16.86 -6.29
CA ASP A 63 19.77 15.94 -7.18
C ASP A 63 18.77 15.04 -6.43
N LEU A 64 17.59 14.91 -7.02
CA LEU A 64 16.61 13.90 -6.66
C LEU A 64 16.89 12.62 -7.43
N ILE A 65 16.67 11.48 -6.77
CA ILE A 65 16.77 10.18 -7.42
C ILE A 65 15.42 9.47 -7.44
N GLN A 66 15.26 8.55 -8.39
CA GLN A 66 14.27 7.48 -8.30
C GLN A 66 14.97 6.27 -7.68
N ARG A 67 14.37 5.66 -6.66
CA ARG A 67 14.92 4.44 -6.06
C ARG A 67 14.74 3.25 -7.02
N ASP A 68 15.62 2.25 -6.88
CA ASP A 68 15.53 1.05 -7.74
C ASP A 68 14.22 0.27 -7.55
N ASP A 69 13.64 0.30 -6.36
CA ASP A 69 12.35 -0.32 -6.05
C ASP A 69 11.14 0.47 -6.54
N ASP A 70 11.36 1.71 -6.98
CA ASP A 70 10.37 2.61 -7.59
C ASP A 70 10.35 2.51 -9.11
N LYS A 71 11.28 1.78 -9.73
CA LYS A 71 11.28 1.58 -11.19
C LYS A 71 10.06 0.76 -11.61
N GLU A 72 9.41 1.17 -12.69
CA GLU A 72 8.18 0.54 -13.20
C GLU A 72 8.31 -0.98 -13.35
N GLU A 73 9.40 -1.46 -13.96
CA GLU A 73 9.64 -2.91 -14.10
C GLU A 73 9.74 -3.62 -12.75
N THR A 74 10.38 -3.00 -11.77
CA THR A 74 10.51 -3.56 -10.42
C THR A 74 9.16 -3.59 -9.72
N VAL A 75 8.37 -2.52 -9.84
CA VAL A 75 7.02 -2.42 -9.26
C VAL A 75 6.11 -3.50 -9.85
N LYS A 76 6.08 -3.66 -11.19
CA LYS A 76 5.29 -4.71 -11.86
C LYS A 76 5.69 -6.11 -11.41
N LYS A 77 6.99 -6.38 -11.27
CA LYS A 77 7.48 -7.68 -10.75
C LYS A 77 7.01 -7.92 -9.32
N ARG A 78 7.05 -6.90 -8.46
CA ARG A 78 6.57 -7.00 -7.08
C ARG A 78 5.06 -7.23 -7.01
N LEU A 79 4.27 -6.57 -7.87
CA LEU A 79 2.83 -6.78 -7.97
C LEU A 79 2.51 -8.20 -8.43
N ALA A 80 3.23 -8.73 -9.43
CA ALA A 80 3.04 -10.11 -9.86
C ALA A 80 3.29 -11.12 -8.72
N VAL A 81 4.35 -10.94 -7.94
CA VAL A 81 4.63 -11.77 -6.75
C VAL A 81 3.54 -11.61 -5.68
N TYR A 82 3.03 -10.39 -5.48
CA TYR A 82 1.92 -10.14 -4.57
C TYR A 82 0.66 -10.92 -4.98
N HIS A 83 0.26 -10.86 -6.25
CA HIS A 83 -0.89 -11.62 -6.76
C HIS A 83 -0.70 -13.13 -6.65
N GLU A 84 0.52 -13.63 -6.94
CA GLU A 84 0.80 -15.06 -6.87
C GLU A 84 0.80 -15.60 -5.42
N GLN A 85 1.34 -14.83 -4.46
CA GLN A 85 1.67 -15.36 -3.13
C GLN A 85 0.86 -14.77 -1.98
N THR A 86 0.34 -13.55 -2.15
CA THR A 86 -0.25 -12.75 -1.05
C THR A 86 -1.74 -12.54 -1.24
N GLU A 87 -2.24 -12.41 -2.47
CA GLU A 87 -3.68 -12.22 -2.75
C GLU A 87 -4.54 -13.39 -2.25
N VAL A 88 -3.98 -14.60 -2.15
CA VAL A 88 -4.65 -15.74 -1.49
C VAL A 88 -5.08 -15.45 -0.04
N LEU A 89 -4.45 -14.49 0.63
CA LEU A 89 -4.86 -14.05 1.98
C LEU A 89 -6.16 -13.25 1.97
N VAL A 90 -6.44 -12.50 0.90
CA VAL A 90 -7.72 -11.80 0.71
C VAL A 90 -8.83 -12.83 0.68
N ASP A 91 -8.68 -13.87 -0.14
CA ASP A 91 -9.63 -14.98 -0.22
C ASP A 91 -9.77 -15.73 1.12
N PHE A 92 -8.66 -15.97 1.83
CA PHE A 92 -8.67 -16.66 3.12
C PHE A 92 -9.48 -15.89 4.17
N TYR A 93 -9.15 -14.62 4.41
CA TYR A 93 -9.81 -13.84 5.46
C TYR A 93 -11.22 -13.37 5.10
N SER A 94 -11.51 -13.12 3.81
CA SER A 94 -12.87 -12.73 3.38
C SER A 94 -13.88 -13.87 3.46
N LYS A 95 -13.43 -15.13 3.42
CA LYS A 95 -14.27 -16.34 3.51
C LYS A 95 -14.16 -17.04 4.86
N LEU A 96 -13.38 -16.49 5.80
CA LEU A 96 -13.26 -17.08 7.13
C LEU A 96 -14.57 -16.89 7.88
N GLU A 97 -15.14 -17.99 8.36
CA GLU A 97 -16.41 -18.02 9.09
C GLU A 97 -16.20 -18.69 10.45
N GLY A 98 -16.98 -18.29 11.45
CA GLY A 98 -16.93 -18.84 12.81
C GLY A 98 -16.94 -17.77 13.89
N GLU A 99 -16.95 -18.21 15.15
CA GLU A 99 -17.00 -17.33 16.32
C GLU A 99 -15.81 -16.37 16.40
N HIS A 100 -14.66 -16.78 15.86
CA HIS A 100 -13.40 -16.03 15.85
C HIS A 100 -13.05 -15.42 14.48
N ALA A 101 -14.00 -15.40 13.53
CA ALA A 101 -13.75 -14.81 12.22
C ALA A 101 -13.63 -13.27 12.32
N PRO A 102 -12.56 -12.67 11.77
CA PRO A 102 -12.40 -11.23 11.80
C PRO A 102 -13.43 -10.55 10.90
N LYS A 103 -13.79 -9.32 11.25
CA LYS A 103 -14.54 -8.47 10.34
C LYS A 103 -13.67 -8.12 9.12
N TYR A 104 -14.08 -8.57 7.95
CA TYR A 104 -13.43 -8.18 6.70
C TYR A 104 -13.93 -6.80 6.24
N ILE A 105 -12.99 -5.89 5.95
CA ILE A 105 -13.27 -4.52 5.51
C ILE A 105 -12.46 -4.26 4.26
N LYS A 106 -13.12 -3.97 3.15
CA LYS A 106 -12.49 -3.55 1.90
C LYS A 106 -12.76 -2.06 1.68
N VAL A 107 -11.71 -1.27 1.43
CA VAL A 107 -11.80 0.18 1.17
C VAL A 107 -11.07 0.54 -0.12
N ASP A 108 -11.54 1.57 -0.82
CA ASP A 108 -10.93 2.08 -2.04
C ASP A 108 -9.74 3.03 -1.72
N GLY A 109 -8.53 2.55 -1.96
CA GLY A 109 -7.28 3.29 -1.71
C GLY A 109 -6.91 4.33 -2.78
N THR A 110 -7.76 4.53 -3.79
CA THR A 110 -7.57 5.61 -4.77
C THR A 110 -8.03 6.97 -4.25
N GLN A 111 -8.85 7.00 -3.20
CA GLN A 111 -9.39 8.20 -2.58
C GLN A 111 -8.34 9.02 -1.80
N PRO A 112 -8.61 10.30 -1.48
CA PRO A 112 -7.78 11.09 -0.58
C PRO A 112 -7.60 10.41 0.79
N VAL A 113 -6.43 10.60 1.41
CA VAL A 113 -6.07 9.95 2.69
C VAL A 113 -7.13 10.15 3.78
N GLU A 114 -7.69 11.35 3.91
CA GLU A 114 -8.72 11.62 4.91
C GLU A 114 -10.04 10.87 4.65
N ALA A 115 -10.39 10.63 3.38
CA ALA A 115 -11.58 9.85 3.02
C ALA A 115 -11.38 8.36 3.35
N VAL A 116 -10.25 7.78 2.93
CA VAL A 116 -9.89 6.39 3.26
C VAL A 116 -9.85 6.19 4.77
N LYS A 117 -9.26 7.14 5.50
CA LYS A 117 -9.20 7.11 6.96
C LYS A 117 -10.59 7.13 7.60
N ALA A 118 -11.47 8.03 7.13
CA ALA A 118 -12.84 8.11 7.65
C ALA A 118 -13.62 6.83 7.38
N GLU A 119 -13.46 6.23 6.20
CA GLU A 119 -14.10 4.97 5.82
C GLU A 119 -13.63 3.81 6.72
N VAL A 120 -12.32 3.67 6.91
CA VAL A 120 -11.74 2.62 7.79
C VAL A 120 -12.22 2.79 9.22
N LEU A 121 -12.18 4.01 9.78
CA LEU A 121 -12.63 4.25 11.16
C LEU A 121 -14.13 3.98 11.33
N GLY A 122 -14.95 4.46 10.38
CA GLY A 122 -16.39 4.18 10.37
C GLY A 122 -16.69 2.69 10.28
N ALA A 123 -15.95 1.95 9.44
CA ALA A 123 -16.08 0.50 9.35
C ALA A 123 -15.64 -0.22 10.62
N LEU A 124 -14.69 0.34 11.39
CA LEU A 124 -14.29 -0.19 12.69
C LEU A 124 -15.20 0.28 13.85
N GLY A 125 -16.22 1.10 13.58
CA GLY A 125 -17.13 1.64 14.59
C GLY A 125 -16.48 2.68 15.52
N LYS A 126 -15.47 3.42 15.02
CA LYS A 126 -14.75 4.47 15.75
C LYS A 126 -15.08 5.86 15.24
#